data_AF-X0UKS0-F1
#
_entry.id   AF-X0UKS0-F1
#
_cell.length_a   1.000
_cell.length_b   1.000
_cell.length_c   1.000
_cell.angle_alpha   90.00
_cell.angle_beta   90.00
_cell.angle_gamma   90.00
#
_symmetry.space_group_name_H-M   'P 1'
#
loop_
_entity.id
_entity.type
_entity.pdbx_description
1 polymer ?
#
loop_
_entity_poly.entity_id
_entity_poly.type
_entity_poly.pdbx_seq_one_letter_code
_entity_poly.pdbx_strand_id
1 'polypeptide(L)' 'VNIKSNFSKTITERVFDESIYMIGGRWTLKVVAKRFGVSITTVWRDMREKLARVNATNYRLVGGIINSHKKGVR' A
#
# COMPACT_ATOMS: atom_id res chain seq x y z
N VAL A 1 -15.46 -2.00 29.63
CA VAL A 1 -16.11 -2.62 28.45
C VAL A 1 -16.12 -1.62 27.31
N ASN A 2 -15.92 -2.11 26.09
CA ASN A 2 -16.14 -1.44 24.81
C ASN A 2 -15.02 -0.53 24.26
N ILE A 3 -13.87 -1.14 23.91
CA ILE A 3 -13.05 -0.61 22.81
C ILE A 3 -13.84 -0.93 21.54
N LYS A 4 -14.61 0.04 21.05
CA LYS A 4 -15.33 -0.04 19.78
C LYS A 4 -14.30 -0.30 18.66
N SER A 5 -14.04 -1.56 18.37
CA SER A 5 -13.57 -2.02 17.07
C SER A 5 -14.70 -1.72 16.09
N ASN A 6 -14.75 -0.48 15.58
CA ASN A 6 -15.81 -0.04 14.70
C ASN A 6 -15.23 0.22 13.31
N PHE A 7 -15.77 -0.55 12.36
CA PHE A 7 -15.59 -0.52 10.91
C PHE A 7 -14.35 -1.22 10.37
N SER A 8 -14.57 -2.49 9.98
CA SER A 8 -13.88 -3.16 8.89
C SER A 8 -13.64 -2.14 7.76
N LYS A 9 -12.43 -1.59 7.65
CA LYS A 9 -12.05 -0.81 6.47
C LYS A 9 -12.31 -1.66 5.25
N THR A 10 -13.00 -1.08 4.28
CA THR A 10 -13.18 -1.73 2.98
C THR A 10 -11.81 -2.00 2.37
N ILE A 11 -11.73 -3.01 1.49
CA ILE A 11 -10.49 -3.29 0.75
C ILE A 11 -10.02 -2.04 -0.01
N THR A 12 -10.94 -1.24 -0.53
CA THR A 12 -10.66 0.03 -1.23
C THR A 12 -9.97 1.05 -0.32
N GLU A 13 -10.48 1.27 0.89
CA GLU A 13 -9.88 2.19 1.87
C GLU A 13 -8.49 1.71 2.29
N ARG A 14 -8.31 0.41 2.55
CA ARG A 14 -6.99 -0.15 2.85
C ARG A 14 -6.02 0.09 1.70
N VAL A 15 -6.41 -0.20 0.46
CA VAL A 15 -5.57 -0.01 -0.73
C VAL A 15 -5.16 1.45 -0.88
N PHE A 16 -6.08 2.39 -0.64
CA PHE A 16 -5.79 3.81 -0.69
C PHE A 16 -4.80 4.21 0.42
N ASP A 17 -5.04 3.81 1.66
CA ASP A 17 -4.18 4.12 2.81
C ASP A 17 -2.77 3.54 2.66
N GLU A 18 -2.66 2.29 2.21
CA GLU A 18 -1.38 1.64 1.90
C GLU A 18 -0.60 2.45 0.86
N SER A 19 -1.28 2.98 -0.17
CA SER A 19 -0.65 3.77 -1.23
C SER A 19 -0.14 5.12 -0.72
N ILE A 20 -0.92 5.82 0.11
CA ILE A 20 -0.52 7.10 0.71
C ILE A 20 0.68 6.91 1.64
N TYR A 21 0.64 5.88 2.49
CA TYR A 21 1.74 5.56 3.39
C TYR A 21 3.01 5.17 2.62
N MET A 22 2.89 4.36 1.55
CA MET A 22 4.01 4.00 0.70
C MET A 22 4.64 5.23 0.03
N ILE A 23 3.83 6.13 -0.52
CA ILE A 23 4.31 7.33 -1.22
C ILE A 23 4.98 8.29 -0.23
N GLY A 24 4.34 8.56 0.91
CA GLY A 24 4.81 9.54 1.89
C GLY A 24 6.19 9.23 2.45
N GLY A 25 6.52 7.95 2.66
CA GLY A 25 7.85 7.55 3.13
C GLY A 25 8.73 6.88 2.10
N ARG A 26 8.28 6.78 0.84
CA ARG A 26 8.90 5.95 -0.22
C ARG A 26 9.22 4.53 0.30
N TRP A 27 8.29 3.95 1.05
CA TRP A 27 8.54 2.69 1.76
C TRP A 27 8.54 1.47 0.84
N THR A 28 9.28 0.43 1.23
CA THR A 28 9.22 -0.87 0.54
C THR A 28 7.93 -1.60 0.86
N LEU A 29 7.53 -2.55 -0.01
CA LEU A 29 6.36 -3.42 0.23
C LEU A 29 6.43 -4.12 1.60
N LYS A 30 7.63 -4.48 2.07
CA LYS A 30 7.84 -5.11 3.38
C LYS A 30 7.46 -4.20 4.55
N VAL A 31 7.85 -2.93 4.50
CA VAL A 31 7.53 -1.94 5.54
C VAL A 31 6.03 -1.67 5.58
N VAL A 32 5.39 -1.53 4.42
CA VAL A 32 3.94 -1.34 4.32
C VAL A 32 3.19 -2.56 4.84
N ALA A 33 3.58 -3.77 4.43
CA ALA A 33 2.98 -5.02 4.92
C ALA A 33 3.01 -5.13 6.44
N LYS A 34 4.17 -4.82 7.05
CA LYS A 34 4.33 -4.79 8.51
C LYS A 34 3.42 -3.74 9.17
N ARG A 35 3.28 -2.55 8.59
CA ARG A 35 2.44 -1.46 9.13
C ARG A 35 0.96 -1.82 9.13
N PHE A 36 0.49 -2.49 8.08
CA PHE A 36 -0.93 -2.79 7.89
C PHE A 36 -1.32 -4.20 8.36
N GLY A 37 -0.38 -4.99 8.87
CA GLY A 37 -0.65 -6.32 9.41
C GLY A 37 -1.09 -7.34 8.35
N VAL A 38 -0.59 -7.21 7.12
CA VAL A 38 -0.92 -8.07 5.98
C VAL A 38 0.33 -8.70 5.37
N SER A 39 0.17 -9.69 4.49
CA SER A 39 1.30 -10.28 3.79
C SER A 39 1.88 -9.34 2.73
N ILE A 40 3.16 -9.49 2.40
CA ILE A 40 3.81 -8.73 1.31
C ILE A 40 3.09 -8.96 -0.02
N THR A 41 2.65 -10.18 -0.29
CA THR A 41 1.88 -10.53 -1.50
C THR A 41 0.53 -9.82 -1.53
N THR A 42 -0.12 -9.61 -0.38
CA THR A 42 -1.35 -8.82 -0.28
C THR A 42 -1.11 -7.39 -0.72
N VAL A 43 -0.09 -6.72 -0.16
CA VAL A 43 0.27 -5.35 -0.55
C VAL A 43 0.67 -5.29 -2.03
N TRP A 44 1.39 -6.30 -2.54
CA TRP A 44 1.74 -6.36 -3.95
C TRP A 44 0.50 -6.38 -4.85
N ARG A 45 -0.49 -7.24 -4.57
CA ARG A 45 -1.75 -7.28 -5.34
C ARG A 45 -2.55 -5.99 -5.18
N ASP A 46 -2.60 -5.44 -3.97
CA ASP A 46 -3.28 -4.18 -3.69
C ASP A 46 -2.68 -3.04 -4.52
N MET A 47 -1.35 -2.90 -4.54
CA MET A 47 -0.65 -1.86 -5.30
C MET A 47 -0.64 -2.09 -6.82
N ARG A 48 -0.59 -3.35 -7.29
CA ARG A 48 -0.41 -3.67 -8.71
C ARG A 48 -1.71 -3.93 -9.47
N GLU A 49 -2.73 -4.44 -8.80
CA GLU A 49 -3.98 -4.87 -9.44
C GLU A 49 -5.14 -3.95 -9.06
N LYS A 50 -5.25 -3.59 -7.77
CA LYS A 50 -6.43 -2.86 -7.26
C LYS A 50 -6.25 -1.36 -7.31
N LEU A 51 -5.07 -0.85 -6.96
CA LEU A 51 -4.82 0.59 -6.84
C LEU A 51 -5.10 1.35 -8.14
N ALA A 52 -4.85 0.75 -9.31
CA ALA A 52 -5.18 1.37 -10.59
C ALA A 52 -6.67 1.70 -10.74
N ARG A 53 -7.55 0.91 -10.13
CA ARG A 53 -9.01 1.12 -10.13
C ARG A 53 -9.46 2.09 -9.04
N VAL A 54 -8.68 2.21 -7.96
CA VAL A 54 -8.98 3.09 -6.82
C VAL A 54 -8.46 4.51 -7.07
N ASN A 55 -7.20 4.63 -7.50
CA ASN A 55 -6.55 5.90 -7.79
C ASN A 55 -5.38 5.72 -8.77
N ALA A 56 -5.60 6.12 -10.02
CA ALA A 56 -4.61 6.00 -11.10
C ALA A 56 -3.34 6.85 -10.87
N THR A 57 -3.46 8.00 -10.19
CA THR A 57 -2.32 8.87 -9.87
C THR A 57 -1.38 8.18 -8.89
N ASN A 58 -1.92 7.66 -7.78
CA ASN A 58 -1.14 6.93 -6.80
C ASN A 58 -0.52 5.66 -7.40
N TYR A 59 -1.24 4.96 -8.28
CA TYR A 59 -0.70 3.80 -8.99
C TYR A 59 0.59 4.12 -9.77
N ARG A 60 0.64 5.25 -10.47
CA ARG A 60 1.85 5.68 -11.21
C ARG A 60 3.00 5.98 -10.26
N LEU A 61 2.74 6.71 -9.16
CA LEU A 61 3.77 7.07 -8.16
C LEU A 61 4.34 5.82 -7.47
N VAL A 62 3.48 4.92 -7.01
CA VAL A 62 3.86 3.64 -6.41
C VAL A 62 4.68 2.79 -7.38
N GLY A 63 4.31 2.76 -8.67
CA GLY A 63 5.08 2.10 -9.70
C GLY A 63 6.53 2.60 -9.78
N GLY A 64 6.74 3.91 -9.68
CA GLY A 64 8.07 4.52 -9.60
C GLY A 64 8.87 4.05 -8.39
N ILE A 65 8.25 4.03 -7.21
CA ILE A 65 8.88 3.62 -5.94
C ILE A 65 9.26 2.13 -5.94
N ILE A 66 8.38 1.26 -6.42
CA ILE A 66 8.67 -0.17 -6.52
C ILE A 66 9.84 -0.41 -7.48
N ASN A 67 9.86 0.30 -8.60
CA ASN A 67 10.94 0.19 -9.57
C ASN A 67 12.28 0.72 -9.03
N SER A 68 12.28 1.81 -8.26
CA SER A 68 13.52 2.32 -7.64
C SER A 68 14.11 1.32 -6.65
N HIS A 69 13.29 0.67 -5.83
CA HIS A 69 13.76 -0.35 -4.90
C HIS A 69 14.30 -1.60 -5.62
N LYS A 70 13.69 -2.02 -6.73
CA LYS A 70 14.18 -3.15 -7.54
C LYS A 70 15.53 -2.90 -8.17
N LYS A 71 15.79 -1.66 -8.62
CA LYS A 71 17.05 -1.31 -9.27
C LYS A 71 18.22 -1.16 -8.28
N GLY A 72 17.95 -1.22 -6.98
CA GLY A 72 18.91 -0.91 -5.93
C GLY A 72 19.38 0.53 -6.13
N VAL A 73 18.65 1.51 -5.61
CA VAL A 73 19.16 2.88 -5.60
C VAL A 73 20.53 2.83 -4.90
N ARG A 74 21.58 3.01 -5.71
CA ARG A 74 22.96 3.31 -5.30
C ARG A 74 23.01 4.67 -4.63
#